data_AF-A0A7C2SLZ2-F1
#
_entry.id   AF-A0A7C2SLZ2-F1
#
_cell.length_a   1.000
_cell.length_b   1.000
_cell.length_c   1.000
_cell.angle_alpha   90.00
_cell.angle_beta   90.00
_cell.angle_gamma   90.00
#
_symmetry.space_group_name_H-M   'P 1'
#
loop_
_entity.id
_entity.type
_entity.pdbx_description
1 polymer ?
#
loop_
_entity_poly.entity_id
_entity_poly.type
_entity_poly.pdbx_seq_one_letter_code
_entity_poly.pdbx_strand_id
1 'polypeptide(L)'
;MSFRSAFAALSLTLLLAACDNAEPPAEATHNLPWQIEILPDGQSRVFGVLPGRSTLLEAKRALDKKGDVSLFKSADGTLSLELFYGRTRLGFLDAYLIAEVAANEEQLEMLAANASNPKAQPSGSWKLDLRFEDLKT
;
A
#
# COMPACT_ATOMS: atom_id res chain seq x y z
N MET A 1 4.18 37.35 54.16
CA MET A 1 3.06 37.22 53.21
C MET A 1 3.22 35.98 52.34
N SER A 2 2.40 34.97 52.65
CA SER A 2 1.92 33.84 51.82
C SER A 2 2.70 33.34 50.59
N PHE A 3 3.79 32.61 50.79
CA PHE A 3 4.40 31.76 49.73
C PHE A 3 3.53 30.54 49.38
N ARG A 4 2.64 30.13 50.30
CA ARG A 4 1.69 29.01 50.13
C ARG A 4 0.56 29.33 49.13
N SER A 5 0.19 30.61 49.02
CA SER A 5 -0.86 31.08 48.09
C SER A 5 -0.36 31.15 46.64
N ALA A 6 0.94 31.41 46.44
CA ALA A 6 1.54 31.46 45.10
C ALA A 6 1.63 30.07 44.45
N PHE A 7 1.99 29.04 45.23
CA PHE A 7 1.99 27.65 44.74
C PHE A 7 0.59 27.14 44.41
N ALA A 8 -0.39 27.43 45.26
CA ALA A 8 -1.78 27.03 45.02
C ALA A 8 -2.37 27.69 43.75
N ALA A 9 -2.06 28.97 43.52
CA ALA A 9 -2.49 29.68 42.32
C ALA A 9 -1.81 29.11 41.05
N LEU A 10 -0.52 28.80 41.11
CA LEU A 10 0.22 28.22 39.98
C LEU A 10 -0.29 26.81 39.62
N SER A 11 -0.60 25.98 40.62
CA SER A 11 -1.19 24.65 40.43
C SER A 11 -2.59 24.72 39.83
N LEU A 12 -3.41 25.71 40.24
CA LEU A 12 -4.77 25.88 39.71
C LEU A 12 -4.77 26.36 38.26
N THR A 13 -3.84 27.25 37.88
CA THR A 13 -3.67 27.65 36.48
C THR A 13 -3.16 26.52 35.58
N LEU A 14 -2.32 25.63 36.09
CA LEU A 14 -1.85 24.46 35.33
C LEU A 14 -2.97 23.44 35.08
N LEU A 15 -3.86 23.26 36.06
CA LEU A 15 -5.02 22.37 35.96
C LEU A 15 -6.07 22.89 34.97
N LEU A 16 -6.28 24.21 34.90
CA LEU A 16 -7.19 24.84 33.93
C LEU A 16 -6.67 24.77 32.48
N ALA A 17 -5.36 24.84 32.26
CA ALA A 17 -4.75 24.69 30.93
C ALA A 17 -4.77 23.24 30.42
N ALA A 18 -4.88 22.25 31.32
CA ALA A 18 -4.97 20.83 30.96
C ALA A 18 -6.39 20.39 30.57
N CYS A 19 -7.40 21.24 30.76
CA CYS A 19 -8.80 20.98 30.36
C CYS A 19 -9.13 21.47 28.96
N ASP A 20 -8.17 22.03 28.22
CA ASP A 20 -8.37 22.34 26.81
C ASP A 20 -8.44 20.98 26.07
N ASN A 21 -9.66 20.54 25.81
CA ASN A 21 -9.95 19.40 24.95
C ASN A 21 -9.64 19.85 23.52
N ALA A 22 -8.36 20.08 23.24
CA ALA A 22 -7.88 20.17 21.88
C ALA A 22 -8.24 18.83 21.25
N GLU A 23 -9.28 18.86 20.43
CA GLU A 23 -9.62 17.74 19.56
C GLU A 23 -8.32 17.36 18.86
N PRO A 24 -7.83 16.12 19.02
CA PRO A 24 -6.57 15.74 18.40
C PRO A 24 -6.70 16.11 16.93
N PRO A 25 -5.71 16.85 16.36
CA PRO A 25 -5.81 17.32 14.99
C PRO A 25 -6.19 16.12 14.14
N ALA A 26 -7.30 16.23 13.40
CA ALA A 26 -7.83 15.14 12.60
C ALA A 26 -6.65 14.48 11.88
N GLU A 27 -6.28 13.27 12.28
CA GLU A 27 -5.12 12.59 11.71
C GLU A 27 -5.32 12.63 10.19
N ALA A 28 -4.39 13.25 9.48
CA ALA A 28 -4.46 13.32 8.03
C ALA A 28 -4.55 11.87 7.55
N THR A 29 -5.72 11.50 7.02
CA THR A 29 -5.96 10.14 6.57
C THR A 29 -5.16 9.96 5.29
N HIS A 30 -3.97 9.39 5.45
CA HIS A 30 -3.08 9.09 4.34
C HIS A 30 -3.53 7.80 3.63
N ASN A 31 -3.11 7.66 2.37
CA ASN A 31 -3.34 6.46 1.56
C ASN A 31 -4.82 6.18 1.31
N LEU A 32 -5.62 7.21 1.06
CA LEU A 32 -7.00 7.04 0.59
C LEU A 32 -7.01 6.76 -0.92
N PRO A 33 -7.86 5.85 -1.42
CA PRO A 33 -7.92 5.53 -2.86
C PRO A 33 -8.23 6.73 -3.77
N TRP A 34 -8.94 7.73 -3.25
CA TRP A 34 -9.27 8.98 -3.96
C TRP A 34 -8.25 10.10 -3.73
N GLN A 35 -7.20 9.86 -2.95
CA GLN A 35 -6.08 10.81 -2.81
C GLN A 35 -5.15 10.66 -4.01
N ILE A 36 -5.61 11.17 -5.15
CA ILE A 36 -4.91 11.12 -6.43
C ILE A 36 -4.32 12.49 -6.72
N GLU A 37 -3.01 12.54 -6.96
CA GLU A 37 -2.32 13.73 -7.48
C GLU A 37 -2.23 13.62 -9.01
N ILE A 38 -2.69 14.66 -9.71
CA ILE A 38 -2.51 14.77 -11.16
C ILE A 38 -1.27 15.63 -11.43
N LEU A 39 -0.30 15.07 -12.15
CA LEU A 39 0.97 15.70 -12.44
C LEU A 39 0.88 16.61 -13.68
N PRO A 40 1.84 17.54 -13.88
CA PRO A 40 1.84 18.45 -15.01
C PRO A 40 1.84 17.78 -16.39
N ASP A 41 2.31 16.54 -16.49
CA ASP A 41 2.32 15.74 -17.72
C ASP A 41 1.05 14.90 -17.91
N GLY A 42 0.04 15.09 -17.06
CA GLY A 42 -1.24 14.39 -17.09
C GLY A 42 -1.24 13.01 -16.42
N GLN A 43 -0.11 12.57 -15.86
CA GLN A 43 -0.05 11.29 -15.13
C GLN A 43 -0.71 11.40 -13.76
N SER A 44 -1.21 10.27 -13.26
CA SER A 44 -1.77 10.16 -11.91
C SER A 44 -0.75 9.52 -10.97
N ARG A 45 -0.63 10.07 -9.75
CA ARG A 45 0.07 9.44 -8.64
C ARG A 45 -0.93 9.08 -7.54
N VAL A 46 -0.93 7.82 -7.14
CA VAL A 46 -1.78 7.27 -6.07
C VAL A 46 -0.95 6.32 -5.22
N PHE A 47 -1.08 6.38 -3.89
CA PHE A 47 -0.27 5.59 -2.94
C PHE A 47 1.25 5.76 -3.09
N GLY A 48 1.70 6.88 -3.67
CA GLY A 48 3.11 7.12 -4.01
C GLY A 48 3.59 6.39 -5.27
N VAL A 49 2.70 5.72 -6.01
CA VAL A 49 3.00 4.99 -7.25
C VAL A 49 2.45 5.77 -8.45
N LEU A 50 3.22 5.77 -9.55
CA LEU A 50 2.81 6.25 -10.86
C LEU A 50 2.50 5.03 -11.75
N PRO A 51 1.21 4.70 -11.99
CA PRO A 51 0.86 3.59 -12.87
C PRO A 51 1.50 3.71 -14.25
N GLY A 52 2.10 2.61 -14.74
CA GLY A 52 2.81 2.57 -16.01
C GLY A 52 4.18 3.26 -16.04
N ARG A 53 4.65 3.82 -14.92
CA ARG A 53 5.98 4.47 -14.83
C ARG A 53 6.83 3.96 -13.68
N SER A 54 6.24 3.79 -12.50
CA SER A 54 6.94 3.26 -11.34
C SER A 54 7.47 1.86 -11.63
N THR A 55 8.70 1.61 -11.21
CA THR A 55 9.32 0.30 -11.26
C THR A 55 8.60 -0.67 -10.33
N LEU A 56 8.77 -1.97 -10.58
CA LEU A 56 8.27 -3.01 -9.68
C LEU A 56 8.81 -2.83 -8.25
N LEU A 57 10.08 -2.44 -8.10
CA LEU A 57 10.69 -2.24 -6.78
C LEU A 57 10.07 -1.06 -6.02
N GLU A 58 9.79 0.05 -6.71
CA GLU A 58 9.10 1.21 -6.12
C GLU A 58 7.67 0.83 -5.70
N ALA A 59 6.93 0.18 -6.59
CA ALA A 59 5.57 -0.30 -6.29
C ALA A 59 5.58 -1.29 -5.12
N LYS A 60 6.51 -2.25 -5.09
CA LYS A 60 6.64 -3.22 -3.98
C LYS A 60 6.87 -2.58 -2.62
N ARG A 61 7.48 -1.38 -2.57
CA ARG A 61 7.77 -0.62 -1.35
C ARG A 61 6.71 0.43 -1.02
N ALA A 62 5.76 0.65 -1.92
CA ALA A 62 4.66 1.57 -1.67
C ALA A 62 3.87 1.13 -0.43
N LEU A 63 3.27 2.12 0.25
CA LEU A 63 2.49 1.92 1.48
C LEU A 63 3.28 1.28 2.64
N ASP A 64 4.62 1.33 2.61
CA ASP A 64 5.51 0.65 3.57
C ASP A 64 5.23 -0.86 3.70
N LYS A 65 4.60 -1.44 2.69
CA LYS A 65 4.34 -2.88 2.58
C LYS A 65 5.40 -3.52 1.71
N LYS A 66 5.54 -4.84 1.83
CA LYS A 66 6.30 -5.68 0.89
C LYS A 66 5.28 -6.52 0.14
N GLY A 67 4.74 -6.00 -0.96
CA GLY A 67 3.78 -6.76 -1.76
C GLY A 67 4.44 -7.99 -2.39
N ASP A 68 3.67 -9.06 -2.54
CA ASP A 68 4.11 -10.33 -3.12
C ASP A 68 3.76 -10.37 -4.60
N VAL A 69 4.74 -10.70 -5.44
CA VAL A 69 4.53 -10.81 -6.88
C VAL A 69 4.23 -12.27 -7.20
N SER A 70 3.24 -12.52 -8.03
CA SER A 70 2.90 -13.87 -8.49
C SER A 70 2.40 -13.84 -9.92
N LEU A 71 2.63 -14.92 -10.64
CA LEU A 71 2.08 -15.10 -11.97
C LEU A 71 0.68 -15.70 -11.85
N PHE A 72 -0.26 -15.18 -12.63
CA PHE A 72 -1.59 -15.72 -12.74
C PHE A 72 -1.83 -16.21 -14.16
N LYS A 73 -2.51 -17.34 -14.26
CA LYS A 73 -3.06 -17.86 -15.51
C LYS A 73 -4.58 -17.86 -15.39
N SER A 74 -5.26 -17.01 -16.16
CA SER A 74 -6.71 -16.93 -16.21
C SER A 74 -7.33 -18.22 -16.76
N ALA A 75 -8.66 -18.33 -16.66
CA ALA A 75 -9.40 -19.47 -17.19
C ALA A 75 -9.28 -19.60 -18.73
N ASP A 76 -9.11 -18.49 -19.45
CA ASP A 76 -8.87 -18.48 -20.91
C ASP A 76 -7.40 -18.70 -21.29
N GLY A 77 -6.51 -18.84 -20.31
CA GLY A 77 -5.09 -19.12 -20.52
C GLY A 77 -4.18 -17.89 -20.57
N THR A 78 -4.74 -16.68 -20.53
CA THR A 78 -3.99 -15.42 -20.45
C THR A 78 -3.10 -15.37 -19.21
N LEU A 79 -1.86 -14.93 -19.38
CA LEU A 79 -0.89 -14.76 -18.31
C LEU A 79 -0.87 -13.30 -17.85
N SER A 80 -0.81 -13.08 -16.54
CA SER A 80 -0.62 -11.76 -15.94
C SER A 80 0.33 -11.84 -14.76
N LEU A 81 1.10 -10.78 -14.53
CA LEU A 81 1.95 -10.64 -13.37
C LEU A 81 1.28 -9.69 -12.38
N GLU A 82 1.01 -10.15 -11.16
CA GLU A 82 0.25 -9.38 -10.18
C GLU A 82 1.06 -9.19 -8.89
N LEU A 83 1.09 -7.94 -8.41
CA LEU A 83 1.63 -7.55 -7.11
C LEU A 83 0.49 -7.45 -6.11
N PHE A 84 0.43 -8.40 -5.18
CA PHE A 84 -0.58 -8.47 -4.14
C PHE A 84 -0.03 -7.91 -2.81
N TYR A 85 -0.70 -6.89 -2.27
CA TYR A 85 -0.30 -6.28 -0.99
C TYR A 85 -0.93 -6.96 0.23
N GLY A 86 -1.77 -7.98 0.02
CA GLY A 86 -2.57 -8.58 1.09
C GLY A 86 -3.65 -7.63 1.60
N ARG A 87 -4.20 -7.95 2.78
CA ARG A 87 -5.17 -7.08 3.45
C ARG A 87 -4.45 -5.82 3.94
N THR A 88 -4.85 -4.67 3.39
CA THR A 88 -4.23 -3.37 3.61
C THR A 88 -5.25 -2.38 4.14
N ARG A 89 -4.82 -1.59 5.13
CA ARG A 89 -5.58 -0.47 5.68
C ARG A 89 -5.33 0.77 4.82
N LEU A 90 -6.36 1.28 4.15
CA LEU A 90 -6.32 2.48 3.29
C LEU A 90 -7.20 3.55 3.92
N GLY A 91 -6.60 4.36 4.79
CA GLY A 91 -7.33 5.23 5.72
C GLY A 91 -8.29 4.44 6.61
N PHE A 92 -9.59 4.60 6.40
CA PHE A 92 -10.62 3.89 7.16
C PHE A 92 -11.05 2.55 6.53
N LEU A 93 -10.59 2.24 5.32
CA LEU A 93 -10.96 1.03 4.57
C LEU A 93 -10.02 -0.13 4.89
N ASP A 94 -10.58 -1.32 5.07
CA ASP A 94 -9.85 -2.58 5.00
C ASP A 94 -10.09 -3.19 3.62
N ALA A 95 -9.04 -3.30 2.80
CA ALA A 95 -9.16 -3.74 1.42
C ALA A 95 -8.07 -4.75 1.03
N TYR A 96 -8.29 -5.47 -0.05
CA TYR A 96 -7.23 -6.17 -0.77
C TYR A 96 -6.79 -5.29 -1.93
N LEU A 97 -5.49 -5.01 -2.00
CA LEU A 97 -4.90 -4.21 -3.07
C LEU A 97 -4.05 -5.11 -3.98
N ILE A 98 -4.29 -5.01 -5.27
CA ILE A 98 -3.56 -5.69 -6.34
C ILE A 98 -3.11 -4.63 -7.33
N ALA A 99 -1.87 -4.72 -7.81
CA ALA A 99 -1.38 -3.96 -8.95
C ALA A 99 -0.92 -4.92 -10.04
N GLU A 100 -1.29 -4.63 -11.29
CA GLU A 100 -0.77 -5.35 -12.44
C GLU A 100 0.66 -4.87 -12.74
N VAL A 101 1.55 -5.80 -13.01
CA VAL A 101 2.94 -5.54 -13.37
C VAL A 101 3.08 -5.75 -14.87
N ALA A 102 3.48 -4.69 -15.56
CA ALA A 102 3.71 -4.76 -17.00
C ALA A 102 4.87 -5.72 -17.31
N ALA A 103 4.62 -6.70 -18.17
CA ALA A 103 5.58 -7.61 -18.76
C ALA A 103 5.13 -7.95 -20.18
N ASN A 104 6.08 -8.15 -21.09
CA ASN A 104 5.74 -8.61 -22.43
C ASN A 104 5.44 -10.12 -22.44
N GLU A 105 4.89 -10.62 -23.55
CA GLU A 105 4.49 -12.03 -23.69
C GLU A 105 5.67 -12.99 -23.47
N GLU A 106 6.83 -12.70 -24.08
CA GLU A 106 8.05 -13.51 -23.96
C GLU A 106 8.51 -13.63 -22.49
N GLN A 107 8.44 -12.54 -21.73
CA GLN A 107 8.75 -12.52 -20.29
C GLN A 107 7.73 -13.34 -19.50
N LEU A 108 6.44 -13.21 -19.79
CA LEU A 108 5.39 -13.96 -19.10
C LEU A 108 5.51 -15.46 -19.35
N GLU A 109 5.80 -15.88 -20.59
CA GLU A 109 6.04 -17.27 -20.95
C GLU A 109 7.28 -17.85 -20.26
N MET A 110 8.38 -17.10 -20.24
CA MET A 110 9.59 -17.47 -19.52
C MET A 110 9.31 -17.65 -18.02
N LEU A 111 8.59 -16.71 -17.42
CA LEU A 111 8.18 -16.81 -16.00
C LEU A 111 7.28 -18.03 -15.78
N ALA A 112 6.32 -18.28 -16.67
CA ALA A 112 5.41 -19.43 -16.58
C ALA A 112 6.15 -20.78 -16.64
N ALA A 113 7.15 -20.89 -17.50
CA ALA A 113 7.96 -22.11 -17.65
C ALA A 113 8.78 -22.43 -16.38
N ASN A 114 9.17 -21.41 -15.63
CA ASN A 114 9.98 -21.54 -14.41
C ASN A 114 9.14 -21.52 -13.12
N ALA A 115 7.86 -21.17 -13.21
CA ALA A 115 6.98 -21.04 -12.06
C ALA A 115 6.60 -22.39 -11.46
N SER A 116 6.19 -22.37 -10.19
CA SER A 116 5.89 -23.59 -9.44
C SER A 116 4.64 -23.43 -8.56
N ASN A 117 4.27 -24.50 -7.85
CA ASN A 117 3.22 -24.50 -6.84
C ASN A 117 1.87 -23.93 -7.34
N PRO A 118 1.26 -24.54 -8.39
CA PRO A 118 -0.01 -24.07 -8.93
C PRO A 118 -1.13 -24.16 -7.89
N LYS A 119 -1.78 -23.04 -7.62
CA LYS A 119 -2.91 -22.91 -6.68
C LYS A 119 -4.16 -22.46 -7.42
N ALA A 120 -5.15 -23.33 -7.51
CA ALA A 120 -6.45 -22.99 -8.09
C ALA A 120 -7.13 -21.87 -7.30
N GLN A 121 -7.74 -20.91 -8.00
CA GLN A 121 -8.48 -19.79 -7.44
C GLN A 121 -9.99 -19.95 -7.68
N PRO A 122 -10.87 -19.35 -6.86
CA PRO A 122 -12.32 -19.41 -7.04
C PRO A 122 -12.82 -18.90 -8.41
N SER A 123 -12.07 -18.00 -9.05
CA SER A 123 -12.35 -17.47 -10.38
C SER A 123 -12.06 -18.45 -11.53
N GLY A 124 -11.50 -19.62 -11.22
CA GLY A 124 -10.99 -20.57 -12.22
C GLY A 124 -9.58 -20.24 -12.73
N SER A 125 -8.94 -19.18 -12.21
CA SER A 125 -7.53 -18.91 -12.49
C SER A 125 -6.59 -19.78 -11.65
N TRP A 126 -5.33 -19.84 -12.07
CA TRP A 126 -4.25 -20.46 -11.33
C TRP A 126 -3.25 -19.40 -10.89
N LYS A 127 -2.92 -19.38 -9.60
CA LYS A 127 -1.79 -18.62 -9.06
C LYS A 127 -0.56 -19.50 -9.08
N LEU A 128 0.55 -18.98 -9.57
CA LEU A 128 1.84 -19.65 -9.69
C LEU A 128 2.90 -18.85 -8.92
N ASP A 129 3.68 -19.56 -8.11
CA ASP A 129 4.76 -18.96 -7.32
C ASP A 129 6.01 -18.79 -8.21
N LEU A 130 6.59 -17.59 -8.20
CA LEU A 130 7.79 -17.23 -8.96
C LEU A 130 9.06 -17.55 -8.19
N ARG A 131 10.16 -17.79 -8.91
CA ARG A 131 11.47 -17.91 -8.29
C ARG A 131 12.06 -16.53 -8.00
N PHE A 132 12.86 -16.45 -6.94
CA PHE A 132 13.48 -15.17 -6.57
C PHE A 132 14.48 -14.68 -7.62
N GLU A 133 15.15 -15.60 -8.32
CA GLU A 133 16.08 -15.26 -9.40
C GLU A 133 15.39 -14.55 -10.56
N ASP A 134 14.14 -14.92 -10.85
CA ASP A 134 13.37 -14.38 -11.97
C ASP A 134 12.90 -12.93 -11.73
N LEU A 135 12.89 -12.47 -10.47
CA LEU A 135 12.42 -11.13 -10.06
C LEU A 135 13.52 -10.06 -10.06
N LYS A 136 14.77 -10.42 -10.39
CA LYS A 136 15.92 -9.51 -10.34
C LYS A 136 16.29 -8.87 -11.68
N THR A 137 15.59 -9.24 -12.74
CA THR A 137 15.84 -8.76 -14.10
C THR A 137 14.98 -7.53 -14.37
#